data_AF-A0A382ZUP1-F1
#
_entry.id   AF-A0A382ZUP1-F1
#
_cell.length_a   1.000
_cell.length_b   1.000
_cell.length_c   1.000
_cell.angle_alpha   90.00
_cell.angle_beta   90.00
_cell.angle_gamma   90.00
#
_symmetry.space_group_name_H-M   'P 1'
#
loop_
_entity.id
_entity.type
_entity.pdbx_description
1 polymer ?
#
loop_
_entity_poly.entity_id
_entity_poly.type
_entity_poly.pdbx_seq_one_letter_code
_entity_poly.pdbx_strand_id
1 'polypeptide(L)'
;VNISQNIFHHDELFTIGVEEEYMLCDPDTGELINRADEIMDLLEKDLKPRYSYELILSEIEVNTSVCDSVNMAMKEISYLRNNTRKLGEKLGFRIGISGTHPTARCKDQSFVQNDSYNWVVEQLSYYAKRNVTFAMHVHIAVKDEHYAISIANALRQWIAPLLALSTNSPYFEGENTGMRSSRIMQFGVFPRTNIPMRFENFNEYKILVDNYLSSDTITKPR
;
A
#
# COMPACT_ATOMS: atom_id res chain seq x y z
N VAL A 1 -22.12 -11.85 -0.04
CA VAL A 1 -21.84 -11.35 1.33
C VAL A 1 -22.44 -9.96 1.40
N ASN A 2 -23.26 -9.65 2.39
CA ASN A 2 -23.92 -8.34 2.41
C ASN A 2 -22.92 -7.26 2.83
N ILE A 3 -22.27 -6.57 1.87
CA ILE A 3 -21.50 -5.36 2.16
C ILE A 3 -22.48 -4.37 2.80
N SER A 4 -22.29 -4.09 4.08
CA SER A 4 -23.14 -3.16 4.81
C SER A 4 -22.86 -1.74 4.33
N GLN A 5 -23.90 -1.00 3.93
CA GLN A 5 -23.78 0.42 3.58
C GLN A 5 -23.20 1.24 4.74
N ASN A 6 -23.43 0.82 5.98
CA ASN A 6 -22.97 1.51 7.17
C ASN A 6 -21.44 1.63 7.27
N ILE A 7 -20.66 0.80 6.56
CA ILE A 7 -19.18 0.94 6.56
C ILE A 7 -18.71 2.16 5.78
N PHE A 8 -19.57 2.74 4.92
CA PHE A 8 -19.28 3.94 4.14
C PHE A 8 -19.75 5.22 4.83
N HIS A 9 -20.50 5.09 5.93
CA HIS A 9 -21.01 6.23 6.66
C HIS A 9 -19.97 6.77 7.63
N HIS A 10 -19.57 8.02 7.41
CA HIS A 10 -18.65 8.75 8.29
C HIS A 10 -19.27 10.07 8.74
N ASP A 11 -19.22 10.32 10.05
CA ASP A 11 -19.68 11.59 10.64
C ASP A 11 -18.64 12.71 10.48
N GLU A 12 -17.35 12.35 10.50
CA GLU A 12 -16.23 13.26 10.29
C GLU A 12 -15.75 13.18 8.83
N LEU A 13 -16.06 14.22 8.07
CA LEU A 13 -15.81 14.26 6.62
C LEU A 13 -14.43 14.81 6.29
N PHE A 14 -13.83 14.28 5.21
CA PHE A 14 -12.57 14.73 4.62
C PHE A 14 -11.37 14.65 5.55
N THR A 15 -11.45 13.85 6.61
CA THR A 15 -10.28 13.45 7.38
C THR A 15 -9.34 12.62 6.51
N ILE A 16 -8.06 12.65 6.85
CA ILE A 16 -6.96 12.15 6.03
C ILE A 16 -6.21 11.08 6.80
N GLY A 17 -6.07 9.89 6.21
CA GLY A 17 -5.09 8.89 6.62
C GLY A 17 -4.04 8.73 5.52
N VAL A 18 -2.77 8.58 5.88
CA VAL A 18 -1.68 8.30 4.93
C VAL A 18 -0.91 7.08 5.38
N GLU A 19 -0.64 6.18 4.44
CA GLU A 19 0.17 4.98 4.63
C GLU A 19 1.41 5.12 3.75
N GLU A 20 2.59 4.84 4.30
CA GLU A 20 3.84 4.82 3.56
C GLU A 20 4.52 3.46 3.73
N GLU A 21 4.81 2.80 2.62
CA GLU A 21 5.57 1.57 2.56
C GLU A 21 7.06 1.90 2.37
N TYR A 22 7.89 1.54 3.34
CA TYR A 22 9.34 1.80 3.30
C TYR A 22 10.14 0.55 2.94
N MET A 23 11.10 0.73 2.03
CA MET A 23 12.18 -0.23 1.82
C MET A 23 13.09 -0.24 3.04
N LEU A 24 13.49 -1.42 3.48
CA LEU A 24 14.51 -1.61 4.51
C LEU A 24 15.84 -1.93 3.81
N CYS A 25 16.71 -0.93 3.70
CA CYS A 25 17.97 -1.01 2.95
C CYS A 25 19.17 -1.15 3.88
N ASP A 26 20.13 -1.98 3.50
CA ASP A 26 21.46 -2.04 4.10
C ASP A 26 22.16 -0.67 3.95
N PRO A 27 22.73 -0.09 5.01
CA PRO A 27 23.35 1.24 4.95
C PRO A 27 24.59 1.32 4.05
N ASP A 28 25.31 0.21 3.85
CA ASP A 28 26.57 0.18 3.13
C ASP A 28 26.39 -0.23 1.67
N THR A 29 25.52 -1.22 1.40
CA THR A 29 25.28 -1.74 0.04
C THR A 29 24.05 -1.16 -0.64
N GLY A 30 23.09 -0.66 0.15
CA GLY A 30 21.77 -0.26 -0.32
C GLY A 30 20.85 -1.42 -0.68
N GLU A 31 21.26 -2.68 -0.48
CA GLU A 31 20.42 -3.85 -0.77
C GLU A 31 19.25 -3.97 0.21
N LEU A 32 18.14 -4.58 -0.23
CA LEU A 32 17.03 -4.88 0.67
C LEU A 32 17.45 -5.91 1.72
N ILE A 33 17.14 -5.64 2.99
CA ILE A 33 17.42 -6.51 4.14
C ILE A 33 16.16 -6.78 4.94
N ASN A 34 16.01 -8.02 5.43
CA ASN A 34 14.84 -8.45 6.16
C ASN A 34 14.93 -7.98 7.63
N ARG A 35 14.14 -6.96 7.99
CA ARG A 35 14.15 -6.33 9.33
C ARG A 35 12.75 -6.07 9.89
N ALA A 36 11.68 -6.38 9.15
CA ALA A 36 10.31 -6.10 9.59
C ALA A 36 9.97 -6.72 10.96
N ASP A 37 10.37 -7.97 11.22
CA ASP A 37 10.14 -8.64 12.51
C ASP A 37 10.82 -7.88 13.66
N GLU A 38 12.09 -7.54 13.48
CA GLU A 38 12.89 -6.81 14.47
C GLU A 38 12.32 -5.41 14.78
N ILE A 39 11.77 -4.74 13.75
CA ILE A 39 11.04 -3.48 13.93
C ILE A 39 9.81 -3.74 14.82
N MET A 40 8.96 -4.70 14.47
CA MET A 40 7.70 -4.97 15.16
C MET A 40 7.87 -5.43 16.62
N ASP A 41 8.99 -6.07 16.92
CA ASP A 41 9.38 -6.47 18.27
C ASP A 41 9.90 -5.30 19.11
N LEU A 42 10.59 -4.33 18.50
CA LEU A 42 11.18 -3.17 19.18
C LEU A 42 10.19 -2.01 19.40
N LEU A 43 9.06 -1.99 18.69
CA LEU A 43 8.09 -0.90 18.78
C LEU A 43 7.48 -0.75 20.18
N GLU A 44 7.49 0.49 20.66
CA GLU A 44 6.78 0.88 21.87
C GLU A 44 5.26 0.77 21.69
N LYS A 45 4.53 0.63 22.79
CA LYS A 45 3.09 0.32 22.79
C LYS A 45 2.24 1.36 22.04
N ASP A 46 2.64 2.62 22.07
CA ASP A 46 1.98 3.74 21.42
C ASP A 46 2.23 3.79 19.91
N LEU A 47 3.42 3.40 19.46
CA LEU A 47 3.77 3.34 18.04
C LEU A 47 3.34 2.03 17.37
N LYS A 48 3.19 0.93 18.11
CA LYS A 48 2.85 -0.37 17.56
C LYS A 48 1.59 -0.38 16.65
N PRO A 49 0.50 0.35 16.95
CA PRO A 49 -0.67 0.42 16.06
C PRO A 49 -0.41 1.18 14.74
N ARG A 50 0.75 1.83 14.60
CA ARG A 50 1.11 2.69 13.47
C ARG A 50 2.00 2.00 12.45
N TYR A 51 2.38 0.77 12.73
CA TYR A 51 3.25 -0.03 11.88
C TYR A 51 2.56 -1.37 11.62
N SER A 52 2.68 -1.83 10.39
CA SER A 52 2.11 -3.08 9.92
C SER A 52 3.15 -3.80 9.07
N TYR A 53 3.07 -5.13 9.11
CA TYR A 53 3.74 -5.92 8.10
C TYR A 53 3.10 -5.67 6.75
N GLU A 54 3.92 -5.69 5.71
CA GLU A 54 3.48 -5.86 4.33
C GLU A 54 3.82 -7.26 3.80
N LEU A 55 3.84 -7.45 2.49
CA LEU A 55 4.05 -8.75 1.85
C LEU A 55 5.44 -9.35 2.12
N ILE A 56 6.51 -8.54 2.15
CA ILE A 56 7.90 -8.99 2.28
C ILE A 56 8.57 -8.44 3.55
N LEU A 57 9.53 -9.18 4.10
CA LEU A 57 10.23 -8.84 5.35
C LEU A 57 11.22 -7.66 5.21
N SER A 58 11.52 -7.26 3.97
CA SER A 58 12.35 -6.11 3.62
C SER A 58 11.53 -4.83 3.41
N GLU A 59 10.29 -4.84 3.88
CA GLU A 59 9.33 -3.75 3.79
C GLU A 59 8.64 -3.53 5.14
N ILE A 60 8.30 -2.28 5.44
CA ILE A 60 7.45 -1.96 6.57
C ILE A 60 6.46 -0.85 6.18
N GLU A 61 5.19 -1.05 6.46
CA GLU A 61 4.16 -0.02 6.27
C GLU A 61 4.01 0.80 7.56
N VAL A 62 3.83 2.12 7.39
CA VAL A 62 3.65 3.06 8.49
C VAL A 62 2.48 4.00 8.20
N ASN A 63 1.53 4.09 9.13
CA ASN A 63 0.23 4.74 8.91
C ASN A 63 0.10 5.97 9.82
N THR A 64 -0.49 7.06 9.33
CA THR A 64 -0.86 8.23 10.14
C THR A 64 -2.10 7.95 11.01
N SER A 65 -2.39 8.84 11.96
CA SER A 65 -3.71 8.91 12.58
C SER A 65 -4.69 9.37 11.51
N VAL A 66 -5.97 9.29 11.83
CA VAL A 66 -6.98 10.11 11.19
C VAL A 66 -6.67 11.58 11.50
N CYS A 67 -6.38 12.37 10.46
CA CYS A 67 -5.95 13.75 10.56
C CYS A 67 -7.01 14.70 9.97
N ASP A 68 -7.33 15.78 10.67
CA ASP A 68 -8.37 16.73 10.21
C ASP A 68 -7.87 17.74 9.16
N SER A 69 -6.57 17.72 8.86
CA SER A 69 -5.98 18.64 7.88
C SER A 69 -4.69 18.10 7.29
N VAL A 70 -4.34 18.61 6.10
CA VAL A 70 -3.08 18.33 5.43
C VAL A 70 -1.88 18.69 6.30
N ASN A 71 -1.94 19.82 7.03
CA ASN A 71 -0.87 20.24 7.92
C ASN A 71 -0.63 19.25 9.07
N MET A 72 -1.69 18.64 9.59
CA MET A 72 -1.59 17.60 10.62
C MET A 72 -0.99 16.33 10.04
N ALA A 73 -1.49 15.86 8.89
CA ALA A 73 -0.95 14.70 8.19
C ALA A 73 0.56 14.86 7.88
N MET A 74 0.97 16.02 7.37
CA MET A 74 2.39 16.31 7.07
C MET A 74 3.27 16.30 8.32
N LYS A 75 2.77 16.77 9.46
CA LYS A 75 3.49 16.70 10.74
C LYS A 75 3.64 15.26 11.20
N GLU A 76 2.58 14.46 11.10
CA GLU A 76 2.63 13.04 11.47
C GLU A 76 3.56 12.24 10.56
N ILE A 77 3.49 12.42 9.25
CA ILE A 77 4.43 11.82 8.29
C ILE A 77 5.88 12.13 8.67
N SER A 78 6.17 13.41 8.96
CA SER A 78 7.51 13.83 9.36
C SER A 78 7.95 13.20 10.68
N TYR A 79 7.05 13.05 11.64
CA TYR A 79 7.30 12.39 12.93
C TYR A 79 7.58 10.90 12.73
N LEU A 80 6.74 10.21 11.96
CA LEU A 80 6.84 8.77 11.70
C LEU A 80 8.12 8.44 10.94
N ARG A 81 8.44 9.15 9.84
CA ARG A 81 9.72 9.00 9.12
C ARG A 81 10.93 9.16 10.02
N ASN A 82 10.91 10.13 10.94
CA ASN A 82 11.99 10.33 11.90
C ASN A 82 12.10 9.19 12.92
N ASN A 83 10.98 8.62 13.36
CA ASN A 83 11.00 7.45 14.24
C ASN A 83 11.50 6.21 13.50
N THR A 84 11.04 5.94 12.28
CA THR A 84 11.53 4.82 11.47
C THR A 84 13.02 4.95 11.18
N ARG A 85 13.51 6.17 10.89
CA ARG A 85 14.95 6.44 10.75
C ARG A 85 15.73 6.07 12.03
N LYS A 86 15.24 6.45 13.21
CA LYS A 86 15.88 6.11 14.51
C LYS A 86 15.86 4.60 14.78
N LEU A 87 14.81 3.90 14.37
CA LEU A 87 14.77 2.43 14.43
C LEU A 87 15.84 1.85 13.51
N GLY A 88 15.99 2.39 12.29
CA GLY A 88 17.06 2.02 11.37
C GLY A 88 18.47 2.24 11.92
N GLU A 89 18.69 3.32 12.67
CA GLU A 89 19.98 3.55 13.36
C GLU A 89 20.29 2.50 14.42
N LYS A 90 19.28 1.94 15.08
CA LYS A 90 19.44 0.90 16.10
C LYS A 90 19.57 -0.50 15.49
N LEU A 91 18.78 -0.80 14.46
CA LEU A 91 18.65 -2.13 13.84
C LEU A 91 19.55 -2.33 12.60
N GLY A 92 20.32 -1.30 12.23
CA GLY A 92 21.27 -1.36 11.13
C GLY A 92 20.63 -1.34 9.74
N PHE A 93 19.63 -0.47 9.53
CA PHE A 93 19.03 -0.22 8.21
C PHE A 93 18.86 1.27 7.91
N ARG A 94 18.56 1.59 6.65
CA ARG A 94 18.09 2.89 6.17
C ARG A 94 16.77 2.71 5.42
N ILE A 95 15.89 3.70 5.49
CA ILE A 95 14.65 3.69 4.73
C ILE A 95 14.90 4.12 3.28
N GLY A 96 14.36 3.37 2.33
CA GLY A 96 14.24 3.77 0.93
C GLY A 96 12.79 4.14 0.57
N ILE A 97 12.63 5.13 -0.31
CA ILE A 97 11.32 5.63 -0.74
C ILE A 97 11.32 5.73 -2.27
N SER A 98 10.75 4.72 -2.93
CA SER A 98 10.55 4.67 -4.39
C SER A 98 9.50 3.60 -4.71
N GLY A 99 8.80 3.70 -5.85
CA GLY A 99 7.80 2.71 -6.23
C GLY A 99 8.36 1.29 -6.47
N THR A 100 9.65 1.17 -6.74
CA THR A 100 10.40 -0.09 -6.86
C THR A 100 11.82 0.11 -6.35
N HIS A 101 12.44 -0.95 -5.82
CA HIS A 101 13.85 -0.92 -5.48
C HIS A 101 14.70 -1.04 -6.77
N PRO A 102 15.74 -0.22 -6.99
CA PRO A 102 16.45 -0.18 -8.28
C PRO A 102 17.08 -1.52 -8.70
N THR A 103 17.65 -2.26 -7.75
CA THR A 103 18.45 -3.47 -8.02
C THR A 103 17.92 -4.74 -7.36
N ALA A 104 16.86 -4.65 -6.54
CA ALA A 104 16.41 -5.82 -5.79
C ALA A 104 15.79 -6.84 -6.73
N ARG A 105 16.08 -8.10 -6.47
CA ARG A 105 15.56 -9.23 -7.24
C ARG A 105 14.38 -9.85 -6.52
N CYS A 106 13.30 -10.07 -7.25
CA CYS A 106 12.07 -10.66 -6.72
C CYS A 106 12.30 -12.02 -6.05
N LYS A 107 13.10 -12.86 -6.70
CA LYS A 107 13.40 -14.22 -6.24
C LYS A 107 14.19 -14.29 -4.92
N ASP A 108 14.83 -13.18 -4.53
CA ASP A 108 15.69 -13.11 -3.36
C ASP A 108 14.92 -12.54 -2.13
N GLN A 109 13.64 -12.16 -2.30
CA GLN A 109 12.83 -11.59 -1.22
C GLN A 109 12.16 -12.67 -0.35
N SER A 110 12.10 -12.40 0.95
CA SER A 110 11.43 -13.26 1.92
C SER A 110 10.05 -12.72 2.27
N PHE A 111 9.05 -13.60 2.26
CA PHE A 111 7.67 -13.27 2.60
C PHE A 111 7.45 -13.22 4.11
N VAL A 112 6.58 -12.32 4.56
CA VAL A 112 6.09 -12.33 5.94
C VAL A 112 5.25 -13.60 6.16
N GLN A 113 5.54 -14.31 7.24
CA GLN A 113 4.79 -15.51 7.65
C GLN A 113 3.67 -15.12 8.63
N ASN A 114 2.54 -14.64 8.12
CA ASN A 114 1.35 -14.44 8.94
C ASN A 114 0.05 -14.82 8.18
N ASP A 115 -1.01 -15.12 8.94
CA ASP A 115 -2.30 -15.56 8.39
C ASP A 115 -2.95 -14.52 7.45
N SER A 116 -2.59 -13.24 7.61
CA SER A 116 -3.16 -12.13 6.81
C SER A 116 -2.56 -12.01 5.41
N TYR A 117 -1.39 -12.61 5.15
CA TYR A 117 -0.71 -12.60 3.84
C TYR A 117 -0.68 -13.95 3.14
N ASN A 118 -0.96 -15.06 3.85
CA ASN A 118 -1.05 -16.39 3.25
C ASN A 118 -2.00 -16.43 2.04
N TRP A 119 -3.12 -15.70 2.07
CA TRP A 119 -4.05 -15.67 0.94
C TRP A 119 -3.45 -15.04 -0.33
N VAL A 120 -2.55 -14.05 -0.23
CA VAL A 120 -1.90 -13.42 -1.41
C VAL A 120 -1.01 -14.46 -2.08
N VAL A 121 -0.24 -15.18 -1.26
CA VAL A 121 0.66 -16.25 -1.72
C VAL A 121 -0.16 -17.41 -2.30
N GLU A 122 -1.26 -17.80 -1.66
CA GLU A 122 -2.14 -18.88 -2.13
C GLU A 122 -2.85 -18.52 -3.44
N GLN A 123 -3.42 -17.31 -3.56
CA GLN A 123 -4.17 -16.90 -4.74
C GLN A 123 -3.29 -16.53 -5.93
N LEU A 124 -2.18 -15.82 -5.69
CA LEU A 124 -1.34 -15.29 -6.77
C LEU A 124 -0.10 -16.15 -7.04
N SER A 125 0.24 -17.06 -6.11
CA SER A 125 1.32 -18.04 -6.25
C SER A 125 2.63 -17.41 -6.76
N TYR A 126 3.03 -17.70 -8.00
CA TYR A 126 4.27 -17.18 -8.58
C TYR A 126 4.27 -15.66 -8.74
N TYR A 127 3.11 -15.04 -8.99
CA TYR A 127 3.04 -13.60 -9.19
C TYR A 127 3.21 -12.83 -7.88
N ALA A 128 2.75 -13.36 -6.74
CA ALA A 128 3.05 -12.78 -5.42
C ALA A 128 4.57 -12.60 -5.23
N LYS A 129 5.35 -13.62 -5.61
CA LYS A 129 6.83 -13.61 -5.58
C LYS A 129 7.49 -12.54 -6.42
N ARG A 130 6.76 -11.92 -7.34
CA ARG A 130 7.27 -10.87 -8.23
C ARG A 130 6.96 -9.46 -7.72
N ASN A 131 6.24 -9.33 -6.61
CA ASN A 131 5.86 -8.04 -6.08
C ASN A 131 6.93 -7.49 -5.14
N VAL A 132 7.73 -6.58 -5.67
CA VAL A 132 8.70 -5.76 -4.92
C VAL A 132 8.39 -4.30 -5.26
N THR A 133 7.25 -3.85 -4.77
CA THR A 133 6.70 -2.52 -5.02
C THR A 133 6.36 -1.87 -3.71
N PHE A 134 6.56 -0.56 -3.64
CA PHE A 134 6.28 0.23 -2.45
C PHE A 134 5.39 1.40 -2.84
N ALA A 135 4.58 1.89 -1.93
CA ALA A 135 3.50 2.81 -2.18
C ALA A 135 3.35 3.88 -1.10
N MET A 136 2.59 4.91 -1.48
CA MET A 136 1.96 5.81 -0.54
C MET A 136 0.46 5.76 -0.81
N HIS A 137 -0.33 5.45 0.20
CA HIS A 137 -1.79 5.47 0.12
C HIS A 137 -2.33 6.69 0.85
N VAL A 138 -3.33 7.35 0.28
CA VAL A 138 -4.01 8.49 0.89
C VAL A 138 -5.50 8.16 0.98
N HIS A 139 -5.98 8.05 2.21
CA HIS A 139 -7.36 7.73 2.55
C HIS A 139 -8.07 9.02 2.92
N ILE A 140 -9.24 9.25 2.33
CA ILE A 140 -10.06 10.43 2.59
C ILE A 140 -11.45 9.96 3.00
N ALA A 141 -11.90 10.36 4.20
CA ALA A 141 -13.24 10.05 4.66
C ALA A 141 -14.29 10.77 3.81
N VAL A 142 -15.33 10.04 3.41
CA VAL A 142 -16.46 10.53 2.62
C VAL A 142 -17.76 10.23 3.35
N LYS A 143 -18.84 10.92 2.99
CA LYS A 143 -20.07 10.90 3.78
C LYS A 143 -20.77 9.54 3.83
N ASP A 144 -20.91 8.92 2.67
CA ASP A 144 -21.71 7.72 2.45
C ASP A 144 -21.29 7.04 1.13
N GLU A 145 -21.93 5.92 0.82
CA GLU A 145 -21.63 5.12 -0.36
C GLU A 145 -21.91 5.84 -1.69
N HIS A 146 -22.87 6.78 -1.71
CA HIS A 146 -23.18 7.55 -2.91
C HIS A 146 -22.04 8.52 -3.23
N TYR A 147 -21.48 9.17 -2.21
CA TYR A 147 -20.28 9.99 -2.35
C TYR A 147 -19.08 9.15 -2.75
N ALA A 148 -18.88 7.96 -2.14
CA ALA A 148 -17.78 7.06 -2.48
C ALA A 148 -17.78 6.69 -3.97
N ILE A 149 -18.93 6.27 -4.53
CA ILE A 149 -19.06 5.93 -5.95
C ILE A 149 -18.84 7.15 -6.86
N SER A 150 -19.43 8.29 -6.50
CA SER A 150 -19.31 9.51 -7.29
C SER A 150 -17.85 10.00 -7.36
N ILE A 151 -17.16 9.99 -6.22
CA ILE A 151 -15.74 10.38 -6.11
C ILE A 151 -14.86 9.35 -6.82
N ALA A 152 -15.06 8.05 -6.64
CA ALA A 152 -14.28 7.02 -7.32
C ALA A 152 -14.38 7.15 -8.86
N ASN A 153 -15.58 7.40 -9.38
CA ASN A 153 -15.79 7.67 -10.81
C ASN A 153 -15.05 8.95 -11.26
N ALA A 154 -15.13 10.01 -10.47
CA ALA A 154 -14.49 11.29 -10.76
C ALA A 154 -12.95 11.25 -10.59
N LEU A 155 -12.39 10.35 -9.78
CA LEU A 155 -10.95 10.20 -9.62
C LEU A 155 -10.29 9.61 -10.86
N ARG A 156 -11.03 8.88 -11.70
CA ARG A 156 -10.50 8.25 -12.93
C ARG A 156 -9.81 9.24 -13.87
N GLN A 157 -10.32 10.46 -14.00
CA GLN A 157 -9.70 11.52 -14.81
C GLN A 157 -8.40 12.07 -14.20
N TRP A 158 -8.22 11.90 -12.89
CA TRP A 158 -7.03 12.37 -12.15
C TRP A 158 -5.93 11.31 -12.03
N ILE A 159 -6.19 10.05 -12.38
CA ILE A 159 -5.21 8.96 -12.30
C ILE A 159 -3.94 9.30 -13.08
N ALA A 160 -4.06 9.76 -14.34
CA ALA A 160 -2.89 10.06 -15.17
C ALA A 160 -2.06 11.26 -14.64
N PRO A 161 -2.66 12.42 -14.29
CA PRO A 161 -1.94 13.51 -13.64
C PRO A 161 -1.27 13.12 -12.33
N LEU A 162 -1.97 12.40 -11.44
CA LEU A 162 -1.43 11.97 -10.15
C LEU A 162 -0.28 10.97 -10.32
N LEU A 163 -0.40 10.03 -11.26
CA LEU A 163 0.69 9.13 -11.63
C LEU A 163 1.90 9.93 -12.14
N ALA A 164 1.70 10.88 -13.05
CA ALA A 164 2.79 11.69 -13.60
C ALA A 164 3.54 12.48 -12.52
N LEU A 165 2.84 13.01 -11.52
CA LEU A 165 3.45 13.72 -10.39
C LEU A 165 4.18 12.81 -9.40
N SER A 166 3.75 11.55 -9.29
CA SER A 166 4.27 10.60 -8.30
C SER A 166 5.32 9.64 -8.86
N THR A 167 5.60 9.65 -10.17
CA THR A 167 6.57 8.73 -10.77
C THR A 167 7.97 8.89 -10.16
N ASN A 168 8.52 7.81 -9.59
CA ASN A 168 9.83 7.83 -8.93
C ASN A 168 10.59 6.50 -9.08
N SER A 169 10.16 5.61 -9.97
CA SER A 169 10.64 4.22 -10.04
C SER A 169 11.09 3.79 -11.45
N PRO A 170 12.14 4.39 -12.03
CA PRO A 170 12.54 4.06 -13.40
C PRO A 170 13.28 2.72 -13.55
N TYR A 171 13.75 2.13 -12.45
CA TYR A 171 14.54 0.89 -12.45
C TYR A 171 13.78 -0.29 -11.83
N PHE A 172 14.08 -1.50 -12.29
CA PHE A 172 13.59 -2.75 -11.69
C PHE A 172 14.57 -3.90 -11.96
N GLU A 173 14.91 -4.69 -10.93
CA GLU A 173 15.87 -5.80 -11.00
C GLU A 173 17.25 -5.44 -11.61
N GLY A 174 17.68 -4.19 -11.45
CA GLY A 174 18.95 -3.67 -11.95
C GLY A 174 18.86 -3.09 -13.36
N GLU A 175 17.70 -3.16 -14.01
CA GLU A 175 17.49 -2.68 -15.38
C GLU A 175 16.80 -1.32 -15.41
N ASN A 176 17.25 -0.45 -16.32
CA ASN A 176 16.48 0.75 -16.68
C ASN A 176 15.31 0.32 -17.56
N THR A 177 14.09 0.40 -17.02
CA THR A 177 12.89 -0.13 -17.70
C THR A 177 12.42 0.76 -18.87
N GLY A 178 12.95 1.98 -18.99
CA GLY A 178 12.44 3.01 -19.89
C GLY A 178 11.14 3.66 -19.41
N MET A 179 10.53 3.19 -18.32
CA MET A 179 9.35 3.78 -17.70
C MET A 179 9.75 4.83 -16.67
N ARG A 180 8.85 5.79 -16.39
CA ARG A 180 8.98 6.70 -15.24
C ARG A 180 8.50 6.05 -13.94
N SER A 181 7.52 5.15 -14.06
CA SER A 181 7.00 4.34 -12.95
C SER A 181 6.99 2.87 -13.38
N SER A 182 7.99 2.11 -12.95
CA SER A 182 8.02 0.65 -13.12
C SER A 182 6.98 0.00 -12.21
N ARG A 183 6.70 0.62 -11.05
CA ARG A 183 5.71 0.17 -10.08
C ARG A 183 4.38 -0.21 -10.73
N ILE A 184 3.84 0.65 -11.59
CA ILE A 184 2.53 0.40 -12.20
C ILE A 184 2.54 -0.82 -13.14
N MET A 185 3.67 -1.08 -13.81
CA MET A 185 3.82 -2.26 -14.66
C MET A 185 3.86 -3.54 -13.83
N GLN A 186 4.54 -3.51 -12.68
CA GLN A 186 4.69 -4.69 -11.84
C GLN A 186 3.42 -5.00 -11.05
N PHE A 187 2.82 -3.98 -10.44
CA PHE A 187 1.57 -4.12 -9.69
C PHE A 187 0.38 -4.43 -10.60
N GLY A 188 0.41 -3.97 -11.85
CA GLY A 188 -0.64 -4.21 -12.85
C GLY A 188 -0.77 -5.66 -13.33
N VAL A 189 0.18 -6.53 -13.00
CA VAL A 189 0.10 -7.98 -13.27
C VAL A 189 -0.93 -8.65 -12.35
N PHE A 190 -1.24 -8.04 -11.21
CA PHE A 190 -2.21 -8.59 -10.28
C PHE A 190 -3.64 -8.42 -10.81
N PRO A 191 -4.51 -9.41 -10.58
CA PRO A 191 -5.90 -9.27 -10.97
C PRO A 191 -6.54 -8.11 -10.20
N ARG A 192 -7.31 -7.28 -10.92
CA ARG A 192 -8.14 -6.19 -10.37
C ARG A 192 -7.36 -5.00 -9.77
N THR A 193 -6.09 -4.80 -10.13
CA THR A 193 -5.29 -3.63 -9.72
C THR A 193 -5.23 -2.50 -10.75
N ASN A 194 -5.87 -2.70 -11.91
CA ASN A 194 -5.98 -1.70 -12.96
C ASN A 194 -7.08 -0.66 -12.65
N ILE A 195 -7.26 0.31 -13.55
CA ILE A 195 -8.27 1.35 -13.40
C ILE A 195 -9.66 0.72 -13.23
N PRO A 196 -10.36 0.98 -12.11
CA PRO A 196 -11.66 0.38 -11.85
C PRO A 196 -12.70 0.82 -12.89
N MET A 197 -13.67 -0.05 -13.18
CA MET A 197 -14.80 0.31 -14.05
C MET A 197 -15.65 1.43 -13.44
N ARG A 198 -16.48 2.08 -14.28
CA ARG A 198 -17.36 3.14 -13.82
C ARG A 198 -18.61 2.46 -13.29
N PHE A 199 -19.02 2.83 -12.08
CA PHE A 199 -20.26 2.33 -11.49
C PHE A 199 -21.35 3.40 -11.58
N GLU A 200 -22.56 3.05 -11.96
CA GLU A 200 -23.71 3.94 -11.93
C GLU A 200 -24.13 4.29 -10.50
N ASN A 201 -24.04 3.32 -9.59
CA ASN A 201 -24.42 3.45 -8.19
C ASN A 201 -23.76 2.37 -7.34
N PHE A 202 -23.97 2.44 -6.02
CA PHE A 202 -23.39 1.49 -5.07
C PHE A 202 -23.91 0.07 -5.25
N ASN A 203 -25.14 -0.12 -5.72
CA ASN A 203 -25.69 -1.45 -5.94
C ASN A 203 -24.98 -2.19 -7.08
N GLU A 204 -24.53 -1.50 -8.13
CA GLU A 204 -23.72 -2.11 -9.19
C GLU A 204 -22.36 -2.58 -8.66
N TYR A 205 -21.69 -1.76 -7.85
CA TYR A 205 -20.47 -2.17 -7.15
C TYR A 205 -20.69 -3.41 -6.27
N LYS A 206 -21.79 -3.42 -5.51
CA LYS A 206 -22.14 -4.56 -4.65
C LYS A 206 -22.37 -5.84 -5.46
N ILE A 207 -23.10 -5.77 -6.57
CA ILE A 207 -23.30 -6.92 -7.48
C ILE A 207 -21.96 -7.45 -7.99
N LEU A 208 -21.03 -6.57 -8.37
CA LEU A 208 -19.69 -6.99 -8.82
C LEU A 208 -18.95 -7.77 -7.72
N VAL A 209 -18.97 -7.26 -6.48
CA VAL A 209 -18.31 -7.95 -5.36
C VAL A 209 -19.00 -9.27 -5.03
N ASP A 210 -20.33 -9.31 -5.03
CA ASP A 210 -21.09 -10.56 -4.81
C ASP A 210 -20.79 -11.60 -5.90
N ASN A 211 -20.62 -11.18 -7.15
CA ASN A 211 -20.18 -12.05 -8.24
C ASN A 211 -18.76 -12.58 -8.01
N TYR A 212 -17.83 -11.75 -7.52
CA TYR A 212 -16.47 -12.22 -7.20
C TYR A 212 -16.45 -13.24 -6.07
N LEU A 213 -17.27 -13.03 -5.03
CA LEU A 213 -17.38 -13.94 -3.90
C LEU A 213 -18.06 -15.25 -4.29
N SER A 214 -19.15 -15.21 -5.06
CA SER A 214 -19.88 -16.41 -5.50
C SER A 214 -19.11 -17.25 -6.53
N SER A 215 -18.11 -16.67 -7.20
CA SER A 215 -17.20 -17.37 -8.09
C SER A 215 -15.88 -17.77 -7.44
N ASP A 216 -15.73 -17.56 -6.12
CA ASP A 216 -14.50 -17.79 -5.34
C ASP A 216 -13.25 -17.10 -5.92
N THR A 217 -13.43 -16.04 -6.70
CA THR A 217 -12.32 -15.26 -7.27
C THR A 217 -11.68 -14.30 -6.27
N ILE A 218 -12.39 -14.03 -5.15
CA ILE A 218 -11.90 -13.40 -3.92
C ILE A 218 -12.53 -14.11 -2.71
N THR A 219 -11.84 -14.11 -1.57
CA THR A 219 -12.35 -14.66 -0.30
C THR A 219 -13.04 -13.60 0.57
N LYS A 220 -12.65 -12.34 0.42
CA LYS A 220 -13.25 -11.17 1.08
C LYS A 220 -13.04 -9.91 0.24
N PRO A 221 -13.94 -8.90 0.32
CA PRO A 221 -13.62 -7.55 -0.11
C PRO A 221 -12.47 -6.99 0.75
N ARG A 222 -11.53 -6.30 0.11
CA ARG A 222 -10.50 -5.48 0.74
C ARG A 222 -10.77 -4.02 0.39
#